data_AF-A0A2E0F6G3-F1
#
_entry.id   AF-A0A2E0F6G3-F1
#
_cell.length_a   1.000
_cell.length_b   1.000
_cell.length_c   1.000
_cell.angle_alpha   90.00
_cell.angle_beta   90.00
_cell.angle_gamma   90.00
#
_symmetry.space_group_name_H-M   'P 1'
#
loop_
_entity.id
_entity.type
_entity.pdbx_description
1 polymer ?
#
loop_
_entity_poly.entity_id
_entity_poly.type
_entity_poly.pdbx_seq_one_letter_code
_entity_poly.pdbx_strand_id
1 'polypeptide(L)' 'DLKNLAKPIKNKLGIGGSIKNNEIYFQGDKRDKIISILESQGHSVKRIGG' A
#
# COMPACT_ATOMS: atom_id res chain seq x y z
N ASP A 1 -7.48 5.81 10.68
CA ASP A 1 -8.21 5.15 9.57
C ASP A 1 -7.32 4.48 8.54
N LEU A 2 -7.14 3.16 8.64
CA LEU A 2 -6.52 2.37 7.58
C LEU A 2 -7.27 2.50 6.24
N LYS A 3 -8.61 2.64 6.27
CA LYS A 3 -9.40 2.92 5.07
C LYS A 3 -9.03 4.26 4.42
N ASN A 4 -8.79 5.31 5.20
CA ASN A 4 -8.41 6.63 4.67
C ASN A 4 -6.98 6.67 4.15
N LEU A 5 -6.07 5.84 4.68
CA LEU A 5 -4.74 5.67 4.12
C LEU A 5 -4.75 4.78 2.87
N ALA A 6 -5.58 3.73 2.86
CA ALA A 6 -5.71 2.80 1.74
C ALA A 6 -6.33 3.45 0.50
N LYS A 7 -7.34 4.31 0.68
CA LYS A 7 -8.07 4.95 -0.43
C LYS A 7 -7.17 5.69 -1.42
N PRO A 8 -6.30 6.64 -1.00
CA PRO A 8 -5.42 7.35 -1.90
C PRO A 8 -4.38 6.43 -2.53
N ILE A 9 -3.87 5.44 -1.77
CA ILE A 9 -2.91 4.46 -2.28
C ILE A 9 -3.55 3.62 -3.40
N LYS A 10 -4.72 3.01 -3.14
CA LYS A 10 -5.47 2.23 -4.16
C LYS A 10 -5.81 3.06 -5.39
N ASN A 11 -6.21 4.32 -5.21
CA ASN A 11 -6.59 5.19 -6.32
C ASN A 11 -5.38 5.61 -7.16
N LYS A 12 -4.26 5.97 -6.51
CA LYS A 12 -3.03 6.37 -7.20
C LYS A 12 -2.37 5.21 -7.95
N LEU A 13 -2.49 4.00 -7.41
CA LEU A 13 -1.93 2.79 -8.01
C LEU A 13 -2.91 2.06 -8.93
N GLY A 14 -4.21 2.32 -8.86
CA GLY A 14 -5.24 1.58 -9.61
C GLY A 14 -5.22 0.09 -9.30
N ILE A 15 -5.04 -0.29 -8.03
CA ILE A 15 -4.94 -1.69 -7.60
C ILE A 15 -6.14 -2.07 -6.72
N GLY A 16 -6.68 -3.26 -6.97
CA GLY A 16 -7.66 -3.89 -6.10
C GLY A 16 -7.03 -4.23 -4.75
N GLY A 17 -7.83 -4.24 -3.68
CA GLY A 17 -7.28 -4.63 -2.39
C GLY A 17 -8.33 -4.89 -1.33
N SER A 18 -8.02 -5.82 -0.44
CA SER A 18 -8.88 -6.25 0.66
C SER A 18 -8.33 -5.73 1.98
N ILE A 19 -9.21 -5.45 2.93
CA ILE A 19 -8.81 -5.09 4.30
C ILE A 19 -9.13 -6.29 5.17
N LYS A 20 -8.12 -6.85 5.82
CA LYS A 20 -8.28 -7.99 6.72
C LYS A 20 -7.41 -7.73 7.96
N ASN A 21 -7.97 -7.87 9.15
CA ASN A 21 -7.24 -7.78 10.42
C ASN A 21 -6.36 -6.53 10.56
N ASN A 22 -6.89 -5.34 10.25
CA ASN A 22 -6.14 -4.08 10.27
C ASN A 22 -4.96 -3.98 9.28
N GLU A 23 -4.89 -4.88 8.31
CA GLU A 23 -3.91 -4.83 7.23
C GLU A 23 -4.61 -4.61 5.89
N ILE A 24 -3.92 -3.93 4.98
CA ILE A 24 -4.41 -3.67 3.63
C ILE A 24 -3.62 -4.57 2.68
N TYR A 25 -4.33 -5.48 2.05
CA TYR A 25 -3.79 -6.35 1.02
C TYR A 25 -4.00 -5.68 -0.33
N PHE A 26 -2.93 -5.56 -1.10
CA PHE A 26 -2.95 -4.98 -2.43
C PHE A 26 -2.71 -6.08 -3.47
N GLN A 27 -3.50 -6.07 -4.54
CA GLN A 27 -3.39 -7.04 -5.63
C GLN A 27 -2.50 -6.48 -6.76
N GLY A 28 -1.56 -7.29 -7.23
CA GLY A 28 -0.67 -6.98 -8.36
C GLY A 28 0.77 -6.64 -7.96
N ASP A 29 1.64 -6.51 -8.97
CA ASP A 29 3.07 -6.29 -8.78
C ASP A 29 3.46 -4.81 -8.82
N LYS A 30 2.81 -4.01 -7.97
CA LYS A 30 3.15 -2.57 -7.81
C LYS A 30 3.89 -2.31 -6.51
N ARG A 31 4.73 -3.28 -6.10
CA ARG A 31 5.50 -3.21 -4.85
C ARG A 31 6.38 -1.96 -4.81
N ASP A 32 7.16 -1.71 -5.86
CA ASP A 32 8.07 -0.56 -5.93
C ASP A 32 7.35 0.78 -5.83
N LYS A 33 6.22 0.93 -6.53
CA LYS A 33 5.43 2.16 -6.45
C LYS A 33 4.82 2.38 -5.07
N ILE A 34 4.36 1.32 -4.40
CA ILE A 34 3.85 1.40 -3.02
C ILE A 34 4.97 1.85 -2.09
N ILE A 35 6.15 1.25 -2.23
CA ILE A 35 7.34 1.59 -1.44
C ILE A 35 7.71 3.05 -1.66
N SER A 36 7.90 3.51 -2.91
CA SER A 36 8.24 4.91 -3.18
C SER A 36 7.18 5.91 -2.70
N ILE A 37 5.88 5.57 -2.76
CA ILE A 37 4.82 6.45 -2.24
C ILE A 37 4.90 6.54 -0.72
N LEU A 38 5.07 5.41 -0.03
CA LEU A 38 5.17 5.38 1.42
C LEU A 38 6.46 6.06 1.92
N GLU A 39 7.60 5.81 1.26
CA GLU A 39 8.86 6.51 1.54
C GLU A 39 8.74 8.02 1.30
N SER A 40 8.14 8.43 0.18
CA SER A 40 7.89 9.85 -0.12
C SER A 40 6.91 10.51 0.86
N GLN A 41 6.10 9.73 1.58
CA GLN A 41 5.21 10.21 2.64
C GLN A 41 5.88 10.17 4.04
N GLY A 42 7.15 9.76 4.12
CA GLY A 42 7.90 9.66 5.37
C GLY A 42 7.51 8.44 6.21
N HIS A 43 6.81 7.46 5.64
CA HIS A 43 6.48 6.21 6.31
C HIS A 43 7.63 5.21 6.18
N SER A 44 7.95 4.52 7.28
CA SER A 44 8.91 3.41 7.27
C SER A 44 8.32 2.21 6.53
N VAL A 45 8.92 1.86 5.40
CA VAL A 45 8.52 0.72 4.58
C VAL A 45 9.52 -0.41 4.79
N LYS A 46 9.02 -1.59 5.13
CA LYS A 46 9.86 -2.80 5.23
C LYS A 46 9.47 -3.73 4.09
N ARG A 47 10.42 -4.01 3.19
CA ARG A 47 10.27 -5.08 2.21
C ARG A 47 10.43 -6.43 2.94
N ILE A 48 9.40 -7.26 2.86
CA ILE A 48 9.39 -8.63 3.40
C ILE A 48 9.09 -9.58 2.25
N GLY A 49 9.99 -10.54 2.02
CA GLY A 49 9.88 -11.58 0.98
C GLY A 49 10.91 -11.46 -0.15
N GLY A 50 11.49 -12.61 -0.51
CA GLY A 50 12.24 -12.93 -1.72
C GLY A 50 11.63 -14.16 -2.37
#